data_AF-A0A7J9QQ32-F1
#
_entry.id   AF-A0A7J9QQ32-F1
#
_cell.length_a   1.000
_cell.length_b   1.000
_cell.length_c   1.000
_cell.angle_alpha   90.00
_cell.angle_beta   90.00
_cell.angle_gamma   90.00
#
_symmetry.space_group_name_H-M   'P 1'
#
loop_
_entity.id
_entity.type
_entity.pdbx_description
1 polymer ?
#
loop_
_entity_poly.entity_id
_entity_poly.type
_entity_poly.pdbx_seq_one_letter_code
_entity_poly.pdbx_strand_id
1 'polypeptide(L)'
;SEDLMVIDEIPDIFHVGHVHRAQLDMYKGILLINSGSWQNQTPFQASVGMTPNPGIALMVNLKTFQVLHQNYNSKLDNILQS
;
A
#
# COMPACT_ATOMS: atom_id res chain seq x y z
N SER A 1 8.43 -1.64 31.42
CA SER A 1 8.49 -2.35 30.13
C SER A 1 8.78 -1.32 29.05
N GLU A 2 9.42 -1.74 27.97
CA GLU A 2 9.67 -0.90 26.80
C GLU A 2 8.49 -1.01 25.82
N ASP A 3 8.13 0.09 25.15
CA ASP A 3 7.11 0.11 24.10
C ASP A 3 7.78 0.02 22.72
N LEU A 4 7.68 -1.15 22.09
CA LEU A 4 8.33 -1.47 20.83
C LEU A 4 7.59 -0.92 19.59
N MET A 5 6.45 -0.24 19.77
CA MET A 5 5.68 0.35 18.67
C MET A 5 6.06 1.81 18.39
N VAL A 6 6.88 2.42 19.26
CA VAL A 6 7.40 3.76 19.04
C VAL A 6 8.41 3.73 17.89
N ILE A 7 8.27 4.65 16.94
CA ILE A 7 9.20 4.86 15.85
C ILE A 7 10.14 6.00 16.25
N ASP A 8 11.30 5.66 16.82
CA ASP A 8 12.28 6.64 17.30
C ASP A 8 13.14 7.23 16.17
N GLU A 9 13.45 6.44 15.16
CA GLU A 9 14.22 6.86 13.99
C GLU A 9 13.29 7.19 12.81
N ILE A 10 13.51 8.34 12.17
CA ILE A 10 12.71 8.77 11.02
C ILE A 10 13.03 7.86 9.82
N PRO A 11 12.06 7.12 9.27
CA PRO A 11 12.33 6.22 8.14
C PRO A 11 12.33 6.98 6.81
N ASP A 12 13.06 6.46 5.82
CA ASP A 12 12.94 6.90 4.42
C ASP A 12 11.68 6.32 3.75
N ILE A 13 11.28 5.10 4.14
CA ILE A 13 10.10 4.40 3.63
C ILE A 13 9.29 3.86 4.81
N PHE A 14 8.00 4.20 4.85
CA PHE A 14 7.04 3.62 5.79
C PHE A 14 6.07 2.69 5.05
N HIS A 15 6.19 1.38 5.28
CA HIS A 15 5.41 0.36 4.58
C HIS A 15 4.38 -0.30 5.50
N VAL A 16 3.14 -0.38 5.01
CA VAL A 16 2.00 -0.99 5.69
C VAL A 16 1.17 -1.87 4.74
N GLY A 17 0.18 -2.55 5.32
CA GLY A 17 -0.79 -3.36 4.59
C GLY A 17 -2.16 -3.35 5.28
N HIS A 18 -2.72 -4.55 5.51
CA HIS A 18 -3.94 -4.82 6.30
C HIS A 18 -5.27 -4.28 5.72
N VAL A 19 -5.34 -3.06 5.21
CA VAL A 19 -6.58 -2.47 4.66
C VAL A 19 -6.90 -2.93 3.23
N HIS A 20 -6.00 -3.70 2.61
CA HIS A 20 -6.16 -4.33 1.29
C HIS A 20 -6.36 -3.33 0.14
N ARG A 21 -5.88 -2.10 0.31
CA ARG A 21 -5.83 -1.08 -0.75
C ARG A 21 -4.41 -0.62 -1.00
N ALA A 22 -3.86 -0.96 -2.16
CA ALA A 22 -2.58 -0.45 -2.63
C ALA A 22 -2.70 1.07 -2.83
N GLN A 23 -1.76 1.83 -2.25
CA GLN A 23 -1.70 3.29 -2.31
C GLN A 23 -0.28 3.75 -2.02
N LEU A 24 0.09 4.89 -2.61
CA LEU A 24 1.37 5.55 -2.42
C LEU A 24 1.10 6.99 -1.98
N ASP A 25 1.99 7.52 -1.14
CA ASP A 25 1.99 8.93 -0.78
C ASP A 25 3.42 9.37 -0.41
N MET A 26 3.66 10.67 -0.34
CA MET A 26 4.92 11.26 0.04
C MET A 26 4.66 12.35 1.08
N TYR A 27 5.12 12.12 2.32
CA TYR A 27 4.95 13.08 3.40
C TYR A 27 6.29 13.47 4.00
N LYS A 28 6.65 14.75 3.92
CA LYS A 28 7.91 15.30 4.44
C LYS A 28 9.17 14.52 3.99
N GLY A 29 9.17 14.02 2.76
CA GLY A 29 10.27 13.25 2.20
C GLY A 29 10.26 11.76 2.55
N ILE A 30 9.28 11.28 3.31
CA ILE A 30 9.09 9.87 3.63
C ILE A 30 8.13 9.26 2.60
N LEU A 31 8.58 8.20 1.94
CA LEU A 31 7.74 7.42 1.02
C LEU A 31 6.78 6.54 1.84
N LEU A 32 5.49 6.83 1.75
CA LEU A 32 4.44 6.03 2.39
C LEU A 32 3.91 5.00 1.40
N ILE A 33 3.93 3.72 1.78
CA ILE A 33 3.49 2.61 0.94
C ILE A 33 2.43 1.80 1.67
N ASN A 34 1.25 1.67 1.08
CA ASN A 34 0.37 0.54 1.35
C ASN A 34 0.46 -0.41 0.16
N SER A 35 0.91 -1.66 0.36
CA SER A 35 1.05 -2.61 -0.75
C SER A 35 -0.25 -3.34 -1.11
N GLY A 36 -1.36 -3.01 -0.44
CA GLY A 36 -2.65 -3.61 -0.72
C GLY A 36 -2.69 -5.10 -0.38
N SER A 37 -3.27 -5.90 -1.27
CA SER A 37 -3.44 -7.34 -1.09
C SER A 37 -3.55 -8.06 -2.42
N TRP A 38 -3.45 -9.38 -2.38
CA TRP A 38 -3.78 -10.28 -3.49
C TRP A 38 -5.14 -10.95 -3.33
N GLN A 39 -5.90 -10.56 -2.30
CA GLN A 39 -7.20 -11.12 -1.96
C GLN A 39 -8.35 -10.32 -2.61
N ASN A 40 -9.22 -11.02 -3.34
CA ASN A 40 -10.49 -10.45 -3.80
C ASN A 40 -11.40 -10.06 -2.62
N GLN A 41 -12.33 -9.14 -2.86
CA GLN A 41 -13.27 -8.69 -1.84
C GLN A 41 -14.03 -9.86 -1.23
N THR A 42 -13.95 -9.97 0.10
CA THR A 42 -14.69 -10.97 0.88
C THR A 42 -16.10 -10.45 1.24
N PRO A 43 -17.06 -11.35 1.55
CA PRO A 43 -18.37 -10.92 2.03
C PRO A 43 -18.31 -10.04 3.28
N PHE A 44 -17.37 -10.32 4.19
CA PHE A 44 -17.16 -9.48 5.37
C PHE A 44 -16.70 -8.07 4.99
N GLN A 45 -15.68 -7.94 4.13
CA GLN A 45 -15.23 -6.63 3.64
C GLN A 45 -16.38 -5.86 2.96
N ALA A 46 -17.17 -6.52 2.12
CA ALA A 46 -18.35 -5.91 1.51
C ALA A 46 -19.37 -5.46 2.57
N SER A 47 -19.63 -6.27 3.60
CA SER A 47 -20.57 -5.93 4.68
C SER A 47 -20.17 -4.72 5.53
N VAL A 48 -18.88 -4.39 5.56
CA VAL A 48 -18.35 -3.19 6.25
C VAL A 48 -17.99 -2.07 5.27
N GLY A 49 -18.39 -2.17 3.99
CA GLY A 49 -18.18 -1.14 2.98
C GLY A 49 -16.72 -1.00 2.47
N MET A 50 -15.86 -1.98 2.72
CA MET A 50 -14.47 -1.96 2.24
C MET A 50 -14.37 -2.47 0.81
N THR A 51 -13.76 -1.67 -0.07
CA THR A 51 -13.47 -2.03 -1.47
C THR A 51 -11.95 -2.17 -1.69
N PRO A 52 -11.41 -3.40 -1.80
CA PRO A 52 -10.00 -3.62 -2.07
C PRO A 52 -9.66 -3.42 -3.56
N ASN A 53 -8.37 -3.23 -3.87
CA ASN A 53 -7.84 -3.18 -5.25
C ASN A 53 -6.76 -4.27 -5.45
N PRO A 54 -7.14 -5.55 -5.43
CA PRO A 54 -6.18 -6.63 -5.41
C PRO A 54 -5.40 -6.76 -6.71
N GLY A 55 -4.20 -7.33 -6.61
CA GLY A 55 -3.39 -7.68 -7.77
C GLY A 55 -2.42 -6.58 -8.22
N ILE A 56 -2.10 -5.62 -7.36
CA ILE A 56 -1.17 -4.54 -7.66
C ILE A 56 0.17 -4.82 -6.97
N ALA A 57 1.23 -5.00 -7.74
CA ALA A 57 2.60 -5.09 -7.23
C ALA A 57 3.28 -3.72 -7.28
N LEU A 58 4.00 -3.37 -6.22
CA LEU A 58 4.77 -2.12 -6.10
C LEU A 58 6.26 -2.46 -6.05
N MET A 59 7.05 -1.84 -6.92
CA MET A 59 8.51 -1.99 -6.98
C MET A 59 9.15 -0.63 -6.74
N VAL A 60 10.01 -0.53 -5.72
CA VAL A 60 10.68 0.71 -5.33
C VAL A 60 12.13 0.66 -5.77
N ASN A 61 12.57 1.68 -6.50
CA ASN A 61 14.00 1.92 -6.71
C ASN A 61 14.58 2.56 -5.45
N LEU A 62 15.39 1.81 -4.68
CA LEU A 62 15.94 2.29 -3.41
C LEU A 62 16.95 3.44 -3.54
N LYS A 63 17.47 3.73 -4.74
CA LYS A 63 18.36 4.86 -4.97
C LYS A 63 17.61 6.17 -5.24
N THR A 64 16.45 6.10 -5.88
CA THR A 64 15.69 7.28 -6.34
C THR A 64 14.34 7.43 -5.69
N PHE A 65 13.89 6.43 -4.93
CA PHE A 65 12.53 6.27 -4.39
C PHE A 65 11.42 6.35 -5.44
N GLN A 66 11.75 6.19 -6.73
CA GLN A 66 10.75 6.04 -7.77
C GLN A 66 10.03 4.70 -7.60
N VAL A 67 8.70 4.73 -7.71
CA VAL A 67 7.86 3.55 -7.57
C VAL A 67 7.24 3.19 -8.91
N LEU A 68 7.45 1.94 -9.33
CA LEU A 68 6.74 1.33 -10.45
C LEU A 68 5.62 0.45 -9.88
N HIS A 69 4.41 0.60 -10.42
CA HIS A 69 3.29 -0.29 -10.09
C HIS A 69 2.92 -1.16 -11.29
N GLN A 70 2.68 -2.45 -11.07
CA GLN A 70 2.16 -3.37 -12.07
C GLN A 70 0.82 -3.92 -11.60
N ASN A 71 -0.21 -3.74 -12.43
CA ASN A 71 -1.55 -4.24 -12.17
C ASN A 71 -1.77 -5.56 -12.91
N TYR A 72 -1.97 -6.63 -12.15
CA TYR A 72 -2.28 -7.99 -12.63
C TYR A 72 -3.77 -8.31 -12.55
N ASN A 73 -4.60 -7.35 -12.16
CA ASN A 73 -6.05 -7.50 -12.18
C ASN A 73 -6.55 -7.38 -13.62
N SER A 74 -7.33 -8.37 -14.07
CA SER A 74 -7.88 -8.41 -15.43
C SER A 74 -8.97 -7.37 -15.69
N LYS A 75 -9.44 -6.66 -14.66
CA LYS A 75 -10.38 -5.55 -14.76
C LYS A 75 -9.61 -4.22 -14.72
N LEU A 76 -9.64 -3.49 -15.84
CA LEU A 76 -8.86 -2.28 -16.15
C LEU A 76 -9.10 -1.06 -15.25
N ASP A 77 -10.00 -1.11 -14.26
CA ASP A 77 -10.52 0.09 -13.57
C ASP A 77 -9.83 0.44 -12.24
N ASN A 78 -8.72 -0.20 -11.86
CA ASN A 78 -8.02 0.08 -10.60
C ASN A 78 -6.68 0.76 -10.82
N ILE A 79 -6.69 1.93 -11.47
CA ILE A 79 -5.49 2.78 -11.58
C ILE A 79 -5.26 3.45 -10.23
N LEU A 80 -4.04 3.31 -9.69
CA LEU A 80 -3.59 4.10 -8.55
C LEU A 80 -3.63 5.57 -8.98
N GLN A 81 -4.56 6.36 -8.44
CA GLN A 81 -4.52 7.81 -8.63
C GLN A 81 -3.37 8.37 -7.80
N SER A 82 -2.46 9.06 -8.50
CA SER A 82 -1.39 9.88 -7.95
C SER A 82 -1.92 11.13 -7.27
#